data_AF-B6AQP3-F1
#
_entry.id   AF-B6AQP3-F1
#
_cell.length_a   1.000
_cell.length_b   1.000
_cell.length_c   1.000
_cell.angle_alpha   90.00
_cell.angle_beta   90.00
_cell.angle_gamma   90.00
#
_symmetry.space_group_name_H-M   'P 1'
#
loop_
_entity.id
_entity.type
_entity.pdbx_description
1 polymer ?
#
loop_
_entity_poly.entity_id
_entity_poly.type
_entity_poly.pdbx_seq_one_letter_code
_entity_poly.pdbx_strand_id
1 'polypeptide(L)'
;MLSKTNIHGSLLELILQDERGKKMATTTLKREEIIQKAEKKGRMALVDPVPDPTEAGKAMWIQNIREYFTEVCDSMVNEYNAQDMRGDILAGLERGFEEVIRKQPEMDVPVEEALSLFRGVFKEIH
;
A
#
# COMPACT_ATOMS: atom_id res chain seq x y z
N MET A 1 -0.75 -18.09 53.27
CA MET A 1 -1.31 -16.73 53.13
C MET A 1 -1.66 -16.53 51.67
N LEU A 2 -2.96 -16.50 51.33
CA LEU A 2 -3.42 -16.27 49.96
C LEU A 2 -3.35 -14.76 49.69
N SER A 3 -2.42 -14.38 48.82
CA SER A 3 -2.34 -13.01 48.27
C SER A 3 -3.63 -12.71 47.52
N LYS A 4 -4.39 -11.74 48.01
CA LYS A 4 -5.62 -11.27 47.36
C LYS A 4 -5.22 -10.56 46.08
N THR A 5 -5.48 -11.20 44.95
CA THR A 5 -5.40 -10.58 43.63
C THR A 5 -6.35 -9.39 43.60
N ASN A 6 -5.82 -8.21 43.30
CA ASN A 6 -6.57 -6.98 43.13
C ASN A 6 -7.28 -7.03 41.77
N ILE A 7 -8.55 -7.48 41.73
CA ILE A 7 -9.35 -7.63 40.49
C ILE A 7 -10.46 -6.57 40.40
N HIS A 8 -10.35 -5.45 41.12
CA HIS A 8 -11.34 -4.37 41.03
C HIS A 8 -10.73 -3.14 40.37
N GLY A 9 -10.52 -3.25 39.06
CA GLY A 9 -10.51 -2.06 38.20
C GLY A 9 -11.88 -1.39 38.32
N SER A 10 -11.87 -0.06 38.46
CA SER A 10 -13.11 0.73 38.56
C SER A 10 -13.99 0.49 37.34
N LEU A 11 -15.32 0.46 37.49
CA LEU A 11 -16.26 0.34 36.37
C LEU A 11 -15.97 1.38 35.27
N LEU A 12 -15.51 2.56 35.65
CA LEU A 12 -15.05 3.61 34.73
C LEU A 12 -13.81 3.18 33.93
N GLU A 13 -12.83 2.51 34.55
CA GLU A 13 -11.64 2.01 33.86
C GLU A 13 -11.98 0.91 32.85
N LEU A 14 -12.93 0.03 33.20
CA LEU A 14 -13.41 -1.02 32.28
C LEU A 14 -14.16 -0.43 31.07
N ILE A 15 -15.01 0.57 31.28
CA ILE A 15 -15.71 1.28 30.19
C ILE A 15 -14.70 2.01 29.30
N LEU A 16 -13.70 2.67 29.87
CA LEU A 16 -12.66 3.35 29.11
C LEU A 16 -11.78 2.37 28.32
N GLN A 17 -11.52 1.17 28.84
CA GLN A 17 -10.80 0.11 28.13
C GLN A 17 -11.61 -0.45 26.97
N ASP A 18 -12.91 -0.70 27.16
CA ASP A 18 -13.82 -1.17 26.11
C ASP A 18 -13.95 -0.14 24.96
N GLU A 19 -14.15 1.13 25.30
CA GLU A 19 -14.22 2.22 24.32
C GLU A 19 -12.90 2.43 23.57
N ARG A 20 -11.75 2.26 24.23
CA ARG A 20 -10.44 2.24 23.56
C ARG A 20 -10.31 1.04 22.63
N GLY A 21 -10.73 -0.15 23.06
CA GLY A 21 -10.72 -1.37 22.24
C GLY A 21 -11.55 -1.22 20.97
N LYS A 22 -12.76 -0.67 21.07
CA LYS A 22 -13.64 -0.38 19.92
C LYS A 22 -13.02 0.65 18.96
N LYS A 23 -12.43 1.74 19.49
CA LYS A 23 -11.74 2.75 18.67
C LYS A 23 -10.52 2.17 17.95
N MET A 24 -9.76 1.30 18.61
CA MET A 24 -8.63 0.62 18.00
C MET A 24 -9.09 -0.31 16.87
N ALA A 25 -10.10 -1.14 17.12
CA ALA A 25 -10.64 -2.05 16.10
C ALA A 25 -11.19 -1.31 14.87
N THR A 26 -11.94 -0.22 15.08
CA THR A 26 -12.44 0.62 13.98
C THR A 26 -11.33 1.34 13.23
N THR A 27 -10.23 1.70 13.89
CA THR A 27 -9.06 2.31 13.24
C THR A 27 -8.32 1.27 12.39
N THR A 28 -8.07 0.07 12.91
CA THR A 28 -7.44 -1.03 12.16
C THR A 28 -8.23 -1.37 10.89
N LEU A 29 -9.55 -1.54 10.99
CA LEU A 29 -10.40 -1.83 9.83
C LEU A 29 -10.31 -0.75 8.74
N LYS A 30 -10.33 0.54 9.13
CA LYS A 30 -10.16 1.64 8.17
C LYS A 30 -8.79 1.63 7.49
N ARG A 31 -7.72 1.27 8.21
CA ARG A 31 -6.38 1.14 7.61
C ARG A 31 -6.35 0.02 6.57
N GLU A 32 -6.91 -1.15 6.90
CA GLU A 32 -7.00 -2.27 5.96
C GLU A 32 -7.81 -1.92 4.71
N GLU A 33 -8.93 -1.21 4.86
CA GLU A 33 -9.73 -0.72 3.72
C GLU A 33 -8.91 0.21 2.81
N ILE A 34 -8.11 1.11 3.37
CA ILE A 34 -7.24 2.03 2.61
C ILE A 34 -6.20 1.22 1.80
N ILE A 35 -5.57 0.22 2.43
CA ILE A 35 -4.58 -0.65 1.77
C ILE A 35 -5.23 -1.45 0.63
N GLN A 36 -6.41 -2.03 0.85
CA GLN A 36 -7.14 -2.76 -0.19
C GLN A 36 -7.51 -1.87 -1.38
N LYS A 37 -7.88 -0.61 -1.11
CA LYS A 37 -8.12 0.39 -2.17
C LYS A 37 -6.84 0.74 -2.92
N ALA A 38 -5.71 0.84 -2.23
CA ALA A 38 -4.41 1.10 -2.84
C ALA A 38 -4.04 -0.05 -3.80
N GLU A 39 -4.16 -1.29 -3.36
CA GLU A 39 -3.97 -2.47 -4.23
C GLU A 39 -4.88 -2.47 -5.44
N LYS A 40 -6.16 -2.12 -5.25
CA LYS A 40 -7.10 -1.99 -6.38
C LYS A 40 -6.67 -0.90 -7.37
N LYS A 41 -6.22 0.25 -6.90
CA LYS A 41 -5.70 1.33 -7.77
C LYS A 41 -4.43 0.91 -8.49
N GLY A 42 -3.56 0.13 -7.84
CA GLY A 42 -2.39 -0.48 -8.48
C GLY A 42 -2.78 -1.40 -9.64
N ARG A 43 -3.79 -2.26 -9.45
CA ARG A 43 -4.32 -3.12 -10.53
C ARG A 43 -4.99 -2.37 -11.68
N MET A 44 -5.51 -1.18 -11.39
CA MET A 44 -6.22 -0.33 -12.36
C MET A 44 -5.36 0.83 -12.86
N ALA A 45 -4.04 0.72 -12.72
CA ALA A 45 -3.13 1.77 -13.12
C ALA A 45 -3.27 2.09 -14.62
N LEU A 46 -3.23 3.39 -14.96
CA LEU A 46 -3.35 3.88 -16.33
C LEU A 46 -2.00 4.00 -17.04
N VAL A 47 -0.98 3.31 -16.51
CA VAL A 47 0.34 3.17 -17.14
C VAL A 47 0.46 1.80 -17.79
N ASP A 48 1.18 1.73 -18.91
CA ASP A 48 1.43 0.47 -19.60
C ASP A 48 2.18 -0.50 -18.67
N PRO A 49 1.71 -1.74 -18.45
CA PRO A 49 2.44 -2.73 -17.66
C PRO A 49 3.65 -3.34 -18.39
N VAL A 50 3.82 -3.10 -19.69
CA VAL A 50 4.90 -3.65 -20.49
C VAL A 50 5.91 -2.55 -20.87
N PRO A 51 7.18 -2.66 -20.45
CA PRO A 51 8.21 -1.75 -20.94
C PRO A 51 8.57 -2.06 -22.39
N ASP A 52 8.83 -1.01 -23.16
CA ASP A 52 9.51 -1.15 -24.45
C ASP A 52 10.93 -1.70 -24.24
N PRO A 53 11.40 -2.66 -25.06
CA PRO A 53 12.65 -3.38 -24.84
C PRO A 53 13.91 -2.54 -25.08
N THR A 54 13.79 -1.36 -25.70
CA THR A 54 14.91 -0.44 -25.87
C THR A 54 15.27 0.24 -24.56
N GLU A 55 16.53 0.63 -24.39
CA GLU A 55 16.98 1.33 -23.18
C GLU A 55 16.25 2.66 -22.97
N ALA A 56 15.96 3.39 -24.05
CA ALA A 56 15.16 4.62 -23.99
C ALA A 56 13.71 4.33 -23.58
N GLY A 57 13.14 3.24 -24.09
CA GLY A 57 11.81 2.74 -23.74
C GLY A 57 11.68 2.40 -22.27
N LYS A 58 12.61 1.60 -21.73
CA LYS A 58 12.68 1.27 -20.30
C LYS A 58 12.82 2.52 -19.43
N ALA A 59 13.67 3.46 -19.81
CA ALA A 59 13.87 4.70 -19.06
C ALA A 59 12.59 5.57 -19.02
N MET A 60 11.89 5.69 -20.15
CA MET A 60 10.61 6.40 -20.21
C MET A 60 9.53 5.68 -19.40
N TRP A 61 9.47 4.36 -19.48
CA TRP A 61 8.53 3.54 -18.72
C TRP A 61 8.73 3.70 -17.19
N ILE A 62 9.98 3.68 -16.73
CA ILE A 62 10.34 3.96 -15.34
C ILE A 62 9.85 5.34 -14.89
N GLN A 63 10.06 6.37 -15.72
CA GLN A 63 9.60 7.73 -15.42
C GLN A 63 8.07 7.80 -15.31
N ASN A 64 7.35 7.18 -16.25
CA ASN A 64 5.88 7.16 -16.24
C ASN A 64 5.32 6.48 -14.98
N ILE A 65 5.92 5.35 -14.57
CA ILE A 65 5.55 4.67 -13.32
C ILE A 65 5.83 5.56 -12.12
N ARG A 66 7.00 6.18 -12.05
CA ARG A 66 7.39 7.06 -10.95
C ARG A 66 6.38 8.19 -10.78
N GLU A 67 6.12 8.94 -11.85
CA GLU A 67 5.19 10.07 -11.84
C GLU A 67 3.77 9.62 -11.44
N TYR A 68 3.26 8.58 -12.10
CA TYR A 68 1.90 8.10 -11.86
C TYR A 68 1.69 7.63 -10.42
N PHE A 69 2.59 6.77 -9.89
CA PHE A 69 2.40 6.20 -8.56
C PHE A 69 2.69 7.20 -7.44
N THR A 70 3.58 8.18 -7.65
CA THR A 70 3.72 9.31 -6.73
C THR A 70 2.41 10.10 -6.65
N GLU A 71 1.82 10.50 -7.79
CA GLU A 71 0.57 11.27 -7.81
C GLU A 71 -0.60 10.50 -7.19
N VAL A 72 -0.74 9.21 -7.53
CA VAL A 72 -1.80 8.36 -6.96
C VAL A 72 -1.63 8.20 -5.45
N CYS A 73 -0.41 8.00 -4.97
CA CYS A 73 -0.13 7.89 -3.54
C CYS A 73 -0.49 9.19 -2.81
N ASP A 74 0.00 10.33 -3.30
CA ASP A 74 -0.25 11.63 -2.68
C ASP A 74 -1.75 11.97 -2.67
N SER A 75 -2.45 11.66 -3.77
CA SER A 75 -3.91 11.79 -3.83
C SER A 75 -4.61 10.94 -2.77
N MET A 76 -4.20 9.69 -2.57
CA MET A 76 -4.80 8.82 -1.56
C MET A 76 -4.50 9.28 -0.14
N VAL A 77 -3.24 9.65 0.13
CA VAL A 77 -2.82 10.18 1.43
C VAL A 77 -3.65 11.41 1.80
N ASN A 78 -3.88 12.30 0.84
CA ASN A 78 -4.70 13.49 1.05
C ASN A 78 -6.20 13.17 1.17
N GLU A 79 -6.75 12.30 0.32
CA GLU A 79 -8.16 11.88 0.34
C GLU A 79 -8.56 11.26 1.69
N TYR A 80 -7.67 10.44 2.26
CA TYR A 80 -7.91 9.73 3.52
C TYR A 80 -7.30 10.41 4.74
N ASN A 81 -6.61 11.54 4.58
CA ASN A 81 -5.82 12.21 5.62
C ASN A 81 -4.93 11.20 6.39
N ALA A 82 -4.16 10.41 5.64
CA ALA A 82 -3.44 9.23 6.10
C ALA A 82 -1.93 9.33 5.85
N GLN A 83 -1.31 10.43 6.27
CA GLN A 83 0.11 10.72 6.05
C GLN A 83 1.01 9.67 6.70
N ASP A 84 0.61 9.12 7.85
CA ASP A 84 1.31 8.03 8.54
C ASP A 84 1.21 6.68 7.80
N MET A 85 0.32 6.57 6.81
CA MET A 85 0.12 5.36 6.00
C MET A 85 0.77 5.42 4.63
N ARG A 86 1.54 6.47 4.30
CA ARG A 86 2.11 6.65 2.96
C ARG A 86 2.87 5.40 2.47
N GLY A 87 3.70 4.81 3.32
CA GLY A 87 4.44 3.59 2.99
C GLY A 87 3.55 2.36 2.78
N ASP A 88 2.50 2.19 3.59
CA ASP A 88 1.54 1.09 3.44
C ASP A 88 0.71 1.23 2.16
N ILE A 89 0.35 2.46 1.80
CA ILE A 89 -0.36 2.80 0.57
C ILE A 89 0.53 2.48 -0.64
N LEU A 90 1.80 2.92 -0.64
CA LEU A 90 2.73 2.59 -1.71
C LEU A 90 2.94 1.08 -1.84
N ALA A 91 3.13 0.36 -0.74
CA ALA A 91 3.24 -1.11 -0.78
C ALA A 91 1.97 -1.77 -1.35
N GLY A 92 0.78 -1.22 -1.08
CA GLY A 92 -0.46 -1.67 -1.70
C GLY A 92 -0.47 -1.43 -3.21
N LEU A 93 -0.15 -0.22 -3.66
CA LEU A 93 -0.03 0.12 -5.08
C LEU A 93 0.97 -0.79 -5.80
N GLU A 94 2.13 -1.04 -5.18
CA GLU A 94 3.18 -1.94 -5.66
C GLU A 94 2.61 -3.33 -5.95
N ARG A 95 2.04 -3.97 -4.92
CA ARG A 95 1.45 -5.32 -5.03
C ARG A 95 0.39 -5.39 -6.12
N GLY A 96 -0.46 -4.37 -6.21
CA GLY A 96 -1.51 -4.30 -7.21
C GLY A 96 -0.96 -4.29 -8.64
N PHE A 97 0.06 -3.48 -8.91
CA PHE A 97 0.61 -3.37 -10.27
C PHE A 97 1.55 -4.52 -10.63
N GLU A 98 2.29 -5.09 -9.66
CA GLU A 98 3.06 -6.32 -9.91
C GLU A 98 2.17 -7.46 -10.44
N GLU A 99 0.95 -7.57 -9.91
CA GLU A 99 -0.03 -8.56 -10.38
C GLU A 99 -0.39 -8.35 -11.86
N VAL A 100 -0.48 -7.09 -12.30
CA VAL A 100 -0.76 -6.74 -13.70
C VAL A 100 0.42 -7.13 -14.58
N ILE A 101 1.65 -6.82 -14.18
CA ILE A 101 2.88 -7.20 -14.92
C ILE A 101 2.96 -8.73 -15.08
N ARG A 102 2.73 -9.50 -14.00
CA ARG A 102 2.80 -10.97 -14.05
C ARG A 102 1.75 -11.62 -14.94
N LYS A 103 0.63 -10.94 -15.18
CA LYS A 103 -0.49 -11.45 -15.98
C LYS A 103 -0.39 -11.07 -17.46
N GLN A 104 0.68 -10.39 -17.88
CA GLN A 104 0.85 -10.05 -19.28
C GLN A 104 1.07 -11.33 -20.10
N PRO A 105 0.30 -11.52 -21.19
CA PRO A 105 0.31 -12.77 -21.95
C PRO A 105 1.63 -12.97 -22.72
N GLU A 106 2.19 -11.89 -23.26
CA GLU A 106 3.46 -11.87 -23.99
C GLU A 106 4.17 -10.54 -23.72
N MET A 107 5.47 -10.58 -23.48
CA MET A 107 6.31 -9.41 -23.25
C MET A 107 7.67 -9.62 -23.93
N ASP A 108 8.13 -8.62 -24.68
CA ASP A 108 9.48 -8.63 -25.27
C ASP A 108 10.57 -8.50 -24.19
N VAL A 109 10.24 -7.81 -23.09
CA VAL A 109 11.07 -7.75 -21.89
C VAL A 109 10.67 -8.87 -20.94
N PRO A 110 11.63 -9.68 -20.42
CA PRO A 110 11.33 -10.72 -19.45
C PRO A 110 10.56 -10.17 -18.23
N VAL A 111 9.53 -10.89 -17.78
CA VAL A 111 8.68 -10.48 -16.63
C VAL A 111 9.51 -10.12 -15.40
N GLU A 112 10.54 -10.92 -15.07
CA GLU A 112 11.41 -10.66 -13.92
C GLU A 112 12.28 -9.41 -14.09
N GLU A 113 12.66 -9.06 -15.32
CA GLU A 113 13.37 -7.80 -15.59
C GLU A 113 12.43 -6.61 -15.40
N ALA A 114 11.21 -6.67 -15.96
CA ALA A 114 10.21 -5.63 -15.77
C ALA A 114 9.85 -5.44 -14.28
N LEU A 115 9.67 -6.53 -13.53
CA LEU A 115 9.45 -6.50 -12.08
C LEU A 115 10.65 -5.90 -11.33
N SER A 116 11.88 -6.23 -11.71
CA SER A 116 13.09 -5.66 -11.10
C SER A 116 13.16 -4.14 -11.28
N LEU A 117 12.92 -3.66 -12.51
CA LEU A 117 12.87 -2.23 -12.83
C LEU A 117 11.76 -1.52 -12.04
N PHE A 118 10.55 -2.09 -12.05
CA PHE A 118 9.38 -1.58 -11.33
C PHE A 118 9.64 -1.44 -9.82
N ARG A 119 10.14 -2.50 -9.18
CA ARG A 119 10.51 -2.49 -7.76
C ARG A 119 11.62 -1.48 -7.46
N GLY A 120 12.51 -1.26 -8.42
CA GLY A 120 13.51 -0.20 -8.36
C GLY A 120 12.87 1.16 -8.14
N VAL A 121 11.81 1.48 -8.89
CA VAL A 121 11.05 2.73 -8.74
C VAL A 121 10.42 2.84 -7.36
N PHE A 122 9.77 1.77 -6.87
CA PHE A 122 9.12 1.79 -5.55
C PHE A 122 10.08 1.98 -4.39
N LYS A 123 11.33 1.52 -4.51
CA LYS A 123 12.39 1.80 -3.54
C LYS A 123 12.84 3.27 -3.53
N GLU A 124 12.70 3.98 -4.65
CA GLU A 124 13.08 5.40 -4.75
C GLU A 124 12.01 6.33 -4.19
N ILE A 125 10.73 5.97 -4.33
CA ILE A 125 9.60 6.82 -3.91
C ILE A 125 9.10 6.53 -2.50
N HIS A 126 9.48 5.40 -1.90
CA HIS A 126 9.25 5.07 -0.50
C HIS A 126 10.07 5.98 0.42
#